data_AF-A0A4Y2IAA9-F1
#
_entry.id   AF-A0A4Y2IAA9-F1
#
_cell.length_a   1.000
_cell.length_b   1.000
_cell.length_c   1.000
_cell.angle_alpha   90.00
_cell.angle_beta   90.00
_cell.angle_gamma   90.00
#
_symmetry.space_group_name_H-M   'P 1'
#
loop_
_entity.id
_entity.type
_entity.pdbx_description
1 polymer ?
#
loop_
_entity_poly.entity_id
_entity_poly.type
_entity_poly.pdbx_seq_one_letter_code
_entity_poly.pdbx_strand_id
1 'polypeptide(L)'
;MFEFCQEHLKGITFTYIKDEEIIQHHNNKLLDRFENSVAITGTRSFHCFVPVLESNLKCFTTSQATEFGIHSTVKAVQITLHIRNSIACVYDGQWWLAEVNDISDINKDVLVTFYHPAGPRTAFKKREKDQT
;
A
#
# COMPACT_ATOMS: atom_id res chain seq x y z
N MET A 1 25.05 15.11 34.94
CA MET A 1 25.26 16.20 33.94
C MET A 1 23.99 17.03 33.74
N PHE A 2 22.82 16.42 33.52
CA PHE A 2 21.54 17.13 33.42
C PHE A 2 21.24 18.04 34.64
N GLU A 3 21.29 17.48 35.86
CA GLU A 3 21.02 18.21 37.11
C GLU A 3 21.94 19.43 37.27
N PHE A 4 23.24 19.22 37.04
CA PHE A 4 24.23 20.29 37.05
C PHE A 4 23.87 21.44 36.09
N CYS A 5 23.50 21.12 34.85
CA CYS A 5 23.12 22.12 33.85
C CYS A 5 21.84 22.87 34.24
N GLN A 6 20.82 22.16 34.75
CA GLN A 6 19.56 22.76 35.15
C GLN A 6 19.72 23.72 36.33
N GLU A 7 20.62 23.42 37.28
CA GLU A 7 20.88 24.27 38.44
C GLU A 7 21.75 25.49 38.11
N HIS A 8 22.75 25.34 37.24
CA HIS A 8 23.81 26.34 37.08
C HIS A 8 23.69 27.18 35.80
N LEU A 9 22.96 26.72 34.78
CA LEU A 9 22.83 27.42 33.50
C LEU A 9 21.44 28.05 33.37
N LYS A 10 21.31 29.29 33.84
CA LYS A 10 20.05 30.05 33.77
C LYS A 10 19.74 30.53 32.35
N GLY A 11 18.46 30.56 31.99
CA GLY A 11 17.98 31.04 30.68
C GLY A 11 17.97 29.99 29.57
N ILE A 12 18.39 28.76 29.87
CA ILE A 12 18.29 27.61 28.96
C ILE A 12 17.38 26.56 29.58
N THR A 13 16.42 26.06 28.82
CA THR A 13 15.55 24.95 29.24
C THR A 13 16.22 23.63 28.89
N PHE A 14 16.43 22.79 29.90
CA PHE A 14 16.92 21.44 29.72
C PHE A 14 15.78 20.44 29.87
N THR A 15 15.74 19.44 29.00
CA THR A 15 14.80 18.32 29.10
C THR A 15 15.61 17.04 29.19
N TYR A 16 15.31 16.22 30.20
CA TYR A 16 15.86 14.87 30.31
C TYR A 16 14.86 13.90 29.71
N ILE A 17 15.31 13.11 28.74
CA ILE A 17 14.52 12.05 28.13
C ILE A 17 15.21 10.75 28.52
N LYS A 18 14.45 9.83 29.10
CA LYS A 18 14.98 8.53 29.51
C LYS A 18 15.26 7.65 28.30
N ASP A 19 16.28 6.80 28.40
CA ASP A 19 16.61 5.86 27.33
C ASP A 19 15.44 4.94 27.02
N GLU A 20 14.67 4.48 28.03
CA GLU A 20 13.53 3.60 27.81
C GLU A 20 12.44 4.26 26.95
N GLU A 21 12.17 5.55 27.18
CA GLU A 21 11.17 6.31 26.43
C GLU A 21 11.58 6.50 24.97
N ILE A 22 12.87 6.77 24.72
CA ILE A 22 13.42 6.90 23.38
C ILE A 22 13.39 5.55 22.67
N ILE A 23 13.92 4.50 23.30
CA ILE A 23 14.04 3.18 22.71
C ILE A 23 12.66 2.63 22.36
N GLN A 24 11.69 2.71 23.26
CA GLN A 24 10.34 2.18 23.01
C GLN A 24 9.62 2.94 21.90
N HIS A 25 9.59 4.28 21.95
CA HIS A 25 8.94 5.09 20.92
C HIS A 25 9.61 4.91 19.55
N HIS A 26 10.94 4.88 19.50
CA HIS A 26 11.69 4.73 18.27
C HIS A 26 11.52 3.33 17.67
N ASN A 27 11.59 2.27 18.49
CA ASN A 27 11.40 0.90 18.03
C ASN A 27 10.00 0.68 17.47
N ASN A 28 8.95 1.17 18.14
CA ASN A 28 7.58 1.05 17.64
C ASN A 28 7.43 1.73 16.27
N LYS A 29 8.00 2.93 16.12
CA LYS A 29 7.97 3.68 14.85
C LYS A 29 8.78 3.00 13.74
N LEU A 30 9.93 2.42 14.07
CA LEU A 30 10.73 1.66 13.12
C LEU A 30 10.05 0.36 12.69
N LEU A 31 9.41 -0.34 13.65
CA LEU A 31 8.67 -1.56 13.40
C LEU A 31 7.47 -1.29 12.49
N ASP A 32 6.66 -0.28 12.80
CA ASP A 32 5.54 0.15 11.96
C ASP A 32 5.98 0.48 10.52
N ARG A 33 7.09 1.22 10.37
CA ARG A 33 7.68 1.52 9.06
C ARG A 33 8.12 0.26 8.33
N PHE A 34 8.73 -0.70 9.03
CA PHE A 34 9.22 -1.94 8.45
C PHE A 34 8.05 -2.79 7.96
N GLU A 35 7.03 -3.00 8.80
CA GLU A 35 5.84 -3.79 8.48
C GLU A 35 5.03 -3.19 7.31
N ASN A 36 4.96 -1.87 7.21
CA ASN A 36 4.23 -1.18 6.15
C ASN A 36 5.09 -0.86 4.90
N SER A 37 6.38 -1.20 4.91
CA SER A 37 7.26 -0.95 3.77
C SER A 37 7.11 -2.01 2.68
N VAL A 38 7.30 -1.60 1.43
CA VAL A 38 7.29 -2.51 0.28
C VAL A 38 8.66 -2.43 -0.40
N ALA A 39 9.32 -3.58 -0.56
CA ALA A 39 10.57 -3.68 -1.29
C ALA A 39 10.32 -3.51 -2.80
N ILE A 40 11.08 -2.63 -3.43
CA ILE A 40 11.00 -2.38 -4.87
C ILE A 40 12.15 -3.12 -5.54
N THR A 41 11.84 -4.16 -6.30
CA THR A 41 12.84 -5.02 -6.94
C THR A 41 13.66 -4.27 -7.98
N GLY A 42 14.90 -4.70 -8.20
CA GLY A 42 15.81 -4.07 -9.16
C GLY A 42 16.39 -2.71 -8.74
N THR A 43 16.09 -2.22 -7.52
CA THR A 43 16.57 -0.91 -7.07
C THR A 43 17.91 -0.92 -6.31
N ARG A 44 18.46 -2.11 -6.03
CA ARG A 44 19.66 -2.29 -5.17
C ARG A 44 20.93 -1.61 -5.68
N SER A 45 21.02 -1.36 -6.99
CA SER A 45 22.20 -0.77 -7.63
C SER A 45 22.16 0.76 -7.73
N PHE A 46 21.08 1.40 -7.28
CA PHE A 46 20.94 2.86 -7.33
C PHE A 46 21.35 3.50 -5.98
N HIS A 47 21.78 4.75 -6.05
CA HIS A 47 22.33 5.49 -4.91
C HIS A 47 21.37 6.57 -4.40
N CYS A 48 20.48 7.08 -5.24
CA CYS A 48 19.53 8.14 -4.86
C CYS A 48 18.12 7.79 -5.35
N PHE A 49 17.13 8.11 -4.51
CA PHE A 49 15.72 7.79 -4.71
C PHE A 49 14.86 9.03 -4.47
N VAL A 50 14.02 9.38 -5.44
CA VAL A 50 13.06 10.49 -5.31
C VAL A 50 11.64 9.98 -5.55
N PRO A 51 10.75 10.05 -4.56
CA PRO A 51 9.35 9.68 -4.75
C PRO A 51 8.67 10.66 -5.71
N VAL A 52 7.91 10.11 -6.67
CA VAL A 52 7.13 10.89 -7.65
C VAL A 52 5.64 10.74 -7.39
N LEU A 53 5.20 9.51 -7.16
CA LEU A 53 3.81 9.12 -6.87
C LEU A 53 3.85 7.99 -5.83
N GLU A 54 2.72 7.64 -5.23
CA GLU A 54 2.65 6.61 -4.17
C GLU A 54 3.38 5.30 -4.50
N SER A 55 3.36 4.93 -5.78
CA SER A 55 3.87 3.67 -6.29
C SER A 55 5.06 3.84 -7.24
N ASN A 56 5.64 5.04 -7.37
CA ASN A 56 6.70 5.32 -8.34
C ASN A 56 7.89 6.06 -7.71
N LEU A 57 9.09 5.54 -7.95
CA LEU A 57 10.37 6.14 -7.57
C LEU A 57 11.18 6.50 -8.82
N LYS A 58 11.80 7.68 -8.80
CA LYS A 58 12.98 7.95 -9.62
C LYS A 58 14.20 7.37 -8.92
N CYS A 59 14.98 6.60 -9.66
CA CYS A 59 16.19 5.95 -9.19
C CYS A 59 17.38 6.49 -9.99
N PHE A 60 18.40 6.95 -9.27
CA PHE A 60 19.61 7.55 -9.84
C PHE A 60 20.82 6.69 -9.49
N THR A 61 21.70 6.45 -10.46
CA THR A 61 22.89 5.60 -10.27
C THR A 61 23.90 6.23 -9.30
N THR A 62 23.92 7.56 -9.21
CA THR A 62 24.72 8.34 -8.25
C THR A 62 23.90 9.53 -7.73
N SER A 63 24.30 10.14 -6.61
CA SER A 63 23.61 11.34 -6.08
C SER A 63 23.68 12.57 -6.99
N GLN A 64 24.62 12.60 -7.94
CA GLN A 64 24.82 13.74 -8.85
C GLN A 64 24.31 13.44 -10.27
N ALA A 65 23.80 12.23 -10.52
CA ALA A 65 23.29 11.86 -11.83
C ALA A 65 22.06 12.71 -12.19
N THR A 66 22.00 13.15 -13.44
CA THR A 66 20.83 13.86 -14.00
C THR A 66 19.83 12.89 -14.63
N GLU A 67 20.31 11.74 -15.09
CA GLU A 67 19.50 10.66 -15.64
C GLU A 67 18.91 9.79 -14.52
N PHE A 68 17.67 9.36 -14.72
CA PHE A 68 16.96 8.51 -13.77
C PHE A 68 16.17 7.42 -14.49
N GLY A 69 16.07 6.25 -13.86
CA GLY A 69 15.07 5.23 -14.17
C GLY A 69 13.82 5.43 -13.32
N ILE A 70 12.64 5.14 -13.85
CA ILE A 70 11.42 5.05 -13.04
C ILE A 70 11.22 3.59 -12.66
N HIS A 71 11.18 3.33 -11.35
CA HIS A 71 10.82 2.03 -10.80
C HIS A 71 9.47 2.15 -10.12
N SER A 72 8.54 1.30 -10.54
CA SER A 72 7.22 1.23 -9.97
C SER A 72 7.12 0.02 -9.05
N THR A 73 6.40 0.19 -7.94
CA THR A 73 5.90 -0.92 -7.14
C THR A 73 4.41 -0.99 -7.30
N VAL A 74 3.86 -2.19 -7.45
CA VAL A 74 2.43 -2.36 -7.26
C VAL A 74 2.28 -2.58 -5.77
N LYS A 75 1.94 -1.51 -5.02
CA LYS A 75 1.36 -1.76 -3.70
C LYS A 75 0.10 -2.56 -3.99
N ALA A 76 0.08 -3.82 -3.58
CA ALA A 76 -1.14 -4.60 -3.63
C ALA A 76 -2.15 -3.81 -2.82
N VAL A 77 -3.06 -3.12 -3.51
CA VAL A 77 -4.18 -2.47 -2.85
C VAL A 77 -4.91 -3.62 -2.21
N GLN A 78 -4.93 -3.67 -0.88
CA GLN A 78 -5.86 -4.55 -0.19
C GLN A 78 -7.24 -4.03 -0.54
N ILE A 79 -7.86 -4.66 -1.54
CA ILE A 79 -9.24 -4.40 -1.89
C ILE A 79 -10.05 -5.18 -0.86
N THR A 80 -10.65 -4.46 0.08
CA THR A 80 -11.66 -5.06 0.95
C THR A 80 -12.90 -5.31 0.11
N LEU A 81 -13.21 -6.59 -0.11
CA LEU A 81 -14.41 -7.00 -0.83
C LEU A 81 -15.50 -7.40 0.16
N HIS A 82 -16.73 -7.05 -0.17
CA HIS A 82 -17.92 -7.51 0.54
C HIS A 82 -18.85 -8.25 -0.41
N ILE A 83 -19.64 -9.16 0.16
CA ILE A 83 -20.73 -9.83 -0.57
C ILE A 83 -21.65 -8.75 -1.17
N ARG A 84 -22.07 -8.95 -2.43
CA ARG A 84 -22.83 -8.03 -3.28
C ARG A 84 -22.08 -6.81 -3.80
N ASN A 85 -20.76 -6.68 -3.58
CA ASN A 85 -19.99 -5.66 -4.29
C ASN A 85 -19.97 -5.94 -5.80
N SER A 86 -20.09 -4.88 -6.60
CA SER A 86 -19.84 -4.92 -8.04
C SER A 86 -18.36 -4.69 -8.30
N ILE A 87 -17.74 -5.60 -9.04
CA ILE A 87 -16.31 -5.56 -9.37
C ILE A 87 -16.11 -5.63 -10.88
N ALA A 88 -14.95 -5.15 -11.34
CA ALA A 88 -14.43 -5.45 -12.66
C ALA A 88 -13.28 -6.46 -12.53
N CYS A 89 -13.32 -7.55 -13.28
CA CYS A 89 -12.28 -8.58 -13.27
C CYS A 89 -11.97 -9.07 -14.69
N VAL A 90 -10.86 -9.81 -14.85
CA VAL A 90 -10.44 -10.37 -16.14
C VAL A 90 -10.70 -11.87 -16.15
N TYR A 91 -11.43 -12.35 -17.16
CA TYR A 91 -11.68 -13.77 -17.40
C TYR A 91 -11.47 -14.06 -18.89
N ASP A 92 -10.65 -15.07 -19.18
CA ASP A 92 -10.22 -15.46 -20.53
C ASP A 92 -9.66 -14.28 -21.36
N GLY A 93 -8.83 -13.45 -20.71
CA GLY A 93 -8.21 -12.28 -21.34
C GLY A 93 -9.15 -11.09 -21.63
N GLN A 94 -10.43 -11.19 -21.28
CA GLN A 94 -11.42 -10.12 -21.45
C GLN A 94 -11.87 -9.56 -20.10
N TRP A 95 -12.22 -8.27 -20.07
CA TRP A 95 -12.74 -7.63 -18.85
C TRP A 95 -14.25 -7.89 -18.69
N TRP A 96 -14.69 -8.11 -17.46
CA TRP A 96 -16.08 -8.38 -17.12
C TRP A 96 -16.48 -7.60 -15.88
N LEU A 97 -17.75 -7.17 -15.82
CA LEU A 97 -18.38 -6.76 -14.56
C LEU A 97 -19.03 -7.95 -13.89
N ALA A 98 -18.88 -8.07 -12.58
CA ALA A 98 -19.45 -9.15 -11.80
C ALA A 98 -19.92 -8.66 -10.42
N GLU A 99 -20.84 -9.40 -9.82
CA GLU A 99 -21.22 -9.25 -8.42
C GLU A 99 -20.56 -10.34 -7.57
N VAL A 100 -20.00 -9.97 -6.42
CA VAL A 100 -19.45 -10.92 -5.45
C VAL A 100 -20.57 -11.69 -4.75
N ASN A 101 -20.57 -13.01 -4.88
CA ASN A 101 -21.52 -13.91 -4.20
C ASN A 101 -20.96 -14.44 -2.88
N ASP A 102 -19.67 -14.77 -2.84
CA ASP A 102 -19.02 -15.39 -1.70
C ASP A 102 -17.51 -15.13 -1.73
N ILE A 103 -16.86 -15.15 -0.57
CA ILE A 103 -15.42 -14.87 -0.39
C ILE A 103 -14.82 -15.99 0.48
N SER A 104 -13.83 -16.71 -0.04
CA SER A 104 -13.12 -17.74 0.71
C SER A 104 -11.79 -17.21 1.25
N ASP A 105 -11.73 -16.97 2.55
CA ASP A 105 -10.49 -16.57 3.22
C ASP A 105 -9.44 -17.68 3.23
N ILE A 106 -9.86 -18.95 3.14
CA ILE A 106 -9.00 -20.13 3.14
C ILE A 106 -8.32 -20.30 1.78
N ASN A 107 -9.11 -20.27 0.70
CA ASN A 107 -8.60 -20.51 -0.66
C ASN A 107 -8.06 -19.23 -1.31
N LYS A 108 -8.28 -18.06 -0.71
CA LYS A 108 -7.94 -16.74 -1.25
C LYS A 108 -8.57 -16.49 -2.63
N ASP A 109 -9.82 -16.94 -2.79
CA ASP A 109 -10.62 -16.75 -4.01
C ASP A 109 -12.00 -16.16 -3.71
N VAL A 110 -12.68 -15.72 -4.77
CA VAL A 110 -13.97 -15.04 -4.70
C VAL A 110 -14.90 -15.64 -5.73
N LEU A 111 -16.09 -16.07 -5.29
CA LEU A 111 -17.15 -16.53 -6.18
C LEU A 111 -17.93 -15.32 -6.69
N VAL A 112 -18.05 -15.16 -8.01
CA VAL A 112 -18.76 -14.03 -8.61
C VAL A 112 -19.80 -14.45 -9.64
N THR A 113 -20.84 -13.63 -9.82
CA THR A 113 -21.80 -13.73 -10.92
C THR A 113 -21.51 -12.64 -11.94
N PHE A 114 -21.09 -13.01 -13.15
CA PHE A 114 -20.89 -12.03 -14.23
C PHE A 114 -22.22 -11.38 -14.64
N TYR A 115 -22.18 -10.06 -14.85
CA TYR A 115 -23.24 -9.38 -15.59
C TYR A 115 -23.10 -9.73 -17.06
N HIS A 116 -24.20 -10.15 -17.68
CA HIS A 116 -24.15 -10.54 -19.08
C HIS A 116 -24.20 -9.27 -19.95
N PRO A 117 -23.31 -9.09 -20.95
CA PRO A 117 -23.54 -8.10 -21.98
C PRO A 117 -24.83 -8.47 -22.72
N ALA A 118 -25.82 -7.59 -22.69
CA ALA A 118 -27.09 -7.82 -23.37
C ALA A 118 -26.94 -7.63 -24.89
N GLY A 119 -26.26 -8.55 -25.57
CA GLY A 119 -26.02 -8.45 -27.02
C GLY A 119 -25.30 -7.15 -27.42
N PRO A 120 -25.63 -6.49 -28.55
CA PRO A 120 -24.97 -5.24 -28.99
C PRO A 120 -25.28 -4.02 -28.10
N ARG A 121 -25.96 -4.18 -26.96
CA ARG A 121 -26.22 -3.08 -26.03
C ARG A 121 -25.03 -2.87 -25.09
N THR A 122 -24.77 -1.59 -24.81
CA THR A 122 -23.78 -1.08 -23.86
C THR A 122 -24.18 -1.20 -22.38
N ALA A 123 -25.27 -1.91 -22.06
CA ALA A 123 -25.81 -2.00 -20.70
C ALA A 123 -25.66 -3.41 -20.11
N PHE A 124 -25.04 -3.49 -18.94
CA PHE A 124 -24.89 -4.73 -18.16
C PHE A 124 -26.15 -4.98 -17.33
N LYS A 125 -26.74 -6.17 -17.45
CA LYS A 125 -27.85 -6.60 -16.59
C LYS A 125 -27.44 -7.82 -15.78
N LYS A 126 -27.80 -7.81 -14.50
CA LYS A 126 -27.75 -8.99 -13.65
C LYS A 126 -28.77 -10.01 -14.18
N ARG A 127 -28.36 -11.27 -14.32
CA ARG A 127 -29.32 -12.34 -14.62
C ARG A 127 -30.23 -12.52 -13.40
N GLU A 128 -31.54 -12.42 -13.61
CA GLU A 128 -32.52 -12.83 -12.61
C GLU A 128 -32.38 -14.35 -12.43
N LYS A 129 -32.29 -14.82 -11.17
CA LYS A 129 -32.32 -16.26 -10.90
C LYS A 129 -33.74 -16.75 -11.18
N ASP A 130 -33.87 -17.78 -12.02
CA ASP A 130 -35.14 -18.48 -12.17
C ASP A 130 -35.58 -18.98 -10.79
N GLN A 131 -36.73 -18.49 -10.32
CA GLN A 131 -37.39 -19.00 -9.13
C GLN A 131 -37.87 -20.41 -9.49
N THR A 132 -37.20 -21.44 -8.95
CA THR A 132 -37.70 -22.81 -8.96
C THR A 132 -38.35 -23.11 -7.62
#